data_AF-A0A975CA07-F1
#
_entry.id   AF-A0A975CA07-F1
#
_cell.length_a   1.000
_cell.length_b   1.000
_cell.length_c   1.000
_cell.angle_alpha   90.00
_cell.angle_beta   90.00
_cell.angle_gamma   90.00
#
_symmetry.space_group_name_H-M   'P 1'
#
loop_
_entity.id
_entity.type
_entity.pdbx_description
1 polymer ?
#
loop_
_entity_poly.entity_id
_entity_poly.type
_entity_poly.pdbx_seq_one_letter_code
_entity_poly.pdbx_strand_id
1 'polypeptide(L)'
;MDFRELIRLINEATDKLDLVTARKYIEDNLEILLPNKHLFRGNSRALLDLLAENENHVKPLNRIEMNIIQAINVYASKFDLRGLRISAKNNTDLLLRPDVKYYLNEDAKFLLEGMKAIH
;
A
#
# COMPACT_ATOMS: atom_id res chain seq x y z
N MET A 1 12.77 -21.40 5.26
CA MET A 1 12.57 -21.58 6.72
C MET A 1 11.24 -22.27 6.93
N ASP A 2 11.12 -23.20 7.87
CA ASP A 2 9.84 -23.86 8.13
C ASP A 2 8.86 -22.88 8.81
N PHE A 3 7.58 -22.97 8.49
CA PHE A 3 6.53 -22.07 9.00
C PHE A 3 6.41 -22.14 10.53
N ARG A 4 6.57 -23.33 11.11
CA ARG A 4 6.56 -23.52 12.56
C ARG A 4 7.79 -22.91 13.22
N GLU A 5 8.93 -22.97 12.54
CA GLU A 5 10.17 -22.36 12.99
C GLU A 5 10.09 -20.83 12.98
N LEU A 6 9.43 -20.24 11.97
CA LEU A 6 9.15 -18.80 11.89
C LEU A 6 8.30 -18.31 13.06
N ILE A 7 7.19 -18.98 13.36
CA ILE A 7 6.34 -18.62 14.49
C ILE A 7 7.12 -18.73 15.80
N ARG A 8 7.96 -19.77 15.95
CA ARG A 8 8.80 -19.94 17.15
C ARG A 8 9.78 -18.77 17.30
N LEU A 9 10.48 -18.40 16.23
CA LEU A 9 11.45 -17.29 16.23
C LEU A 9 10.79 -15.95 16.53
N ILE A 10 9.62 -15.67 15.95
CA ILE A 10 8.87 -14.44 16.23
C ILE A 10 8.42 -14.40 17.69
N ASN A 11 7.88 -15.50 18.22
CA ASN A 11 7.49 -15.58 19.62
C ASN A 11 8.69 -15.37 20.56
N GLU A 12 9.82 -16.03 20.27
CA GLU A 12 11.03 -15.92 21.09
C GLU A 12 11.62 -14.51 21.05
N ALA A 13 11.67 -13.87 19.88
CA ALA A 13 12.13 -12.50 19.72
C ALA A 13 11.22 -11.53 20.48
N THR A 14 9.90 -11.72 20.40
CA THR A 14 8.94 -10.87 21.11
C THR A 14 9.00 -11.08 22.64
N ASP A 15 9.17 -12.32 23.10
CA ASP A 15 9.36 -12.65 24.52
C ASP A 15 10.66 -12.06 25.08
N LYS A 16 11.71 -11.94 24.24
CA LYS A 16 12.99 -11.28 24.56
C LYS A 16 12.99 -9.77 24.36
N LEU A 17 11.86 -9.16 23.99
CA LEU A 17 11.74 -7.74 23.64
C LEU A 17 12.63 -7.29 22.45
N ASP A 18 13.10 -8.22 21.63
CA ASP A 18 13.77 -7.93 20.37
C ASP A 18 12.72 -7.66 19.27
N LEU A 19 12.06 -6.51 19.40
CA LEU A 19 10.98 -6.11 18.50
C LEU A 19 11.48 -5.80 17.08
N VAL A 20 12.77 -5.47 16.91
CA VAL A 20 13.36 -5.18 15.60
C VAL A 20 13.44 -6.46 14.78
N THR A 21 13.97 -7.53 15.36
CA THR A 21 14.05 -8.83 14.71
C THR A 21 12.67 -9.44 14.50
N ALA A 22 11.78 -9.35 15.50
CA ALA A 22 10.41 -9.83 15.38
C ALA A 22 9.64 -9.13 14.25
N ARG A 23 9.76 -7.80 14.16
CA ARG A 23 9.14 -6.99 13.11
C ARG A 23 9.60 -7.40 11.72
N LYS A 24 10.92 -7.53 11.52
CA LYS A 24 11.48 -7.94 10.22
C LYS A 24 10.92 -9.28 9.75
N TYR A 25 10.88 -10.28 10.64
CA TYR A 25 10.31 -11.58 10.30
C TYR A 25 8.81 -11.54 10.00
N ILE A 26 8.06 -10.65 10.65
CA ILE A 26 6.63 -10.47 10.40
C ILE A 26 6.39 -9.77 9.06
N GLU A 27 7.07 -8.67 8.78
CA GLU A 27 6.95 -7.90 7.53
C GLU A 27 7.35 -8.75 6.31
N ASP A 28 8.46 -9.50 6.39
CA ASP A 28 8.93 -10.35 5.29
C ASP A 28 7.98 -11.53 4.96
N ASN A 29 7.00 -11.84 5.82
CA ASN A 29 6.17 -13.04 5.72
C ASN A 29 4.68 -12.78 6.01
N LEU A 30 4.21 -11.54 5.91
CA LEU A 30 2.92 -11.11 6.47
C LEU A 30 1.71 -11.87 5.86
N GLU A 31 1.77 -12.17 4.56
CA GLU A 31 0.75 -12.93 3.81
C GLU A 31 0.49 -14.33 4.37
N ILE A 32 1.53 -15.02 4.84
CA ILE A 32 1.41 -16.38 5.40
C ILE A 32 1.10 -16.38 6.90
N LEU A 33 1.44 -15.30 7.60
CA LEU A 33 1.25 -15.17 9.05
C LEU A 33 -0.15 -14.71 9.43
N LEU A 34 -0.75 -13.78 8.66
CA LEU A 34 -2.09 -13.24 8.93
C LEU A 34 -3.21 -14.29 9.01
N PRO A 35 -3.34 -15.22 8.05
CA PRO A 35 -4.36 -16.29 8.12
C PRO A 35 -4.18 -17.22 9.33
N ASN A 36 -2.95 -17.28 9.86
CA ASN A 36 -2.54 -18.20 10.91
C ASN A 36 -2.29 -17.50 12.26
N LYS A 37 -2.79 -16.27 12.44
CA LYS A 37 -2.53 -15.46 13.63
C LYS A 37 -2.92 -16.11 14.97
N HIS A 38 -3.84 -17.08 14.92
CA HIS A 38 -4.25 -17.88 16.08
C HIS A 38 -3.12 -18.74 16.68
N LEU A 39 -2.04 -18.96 15.93
CA LEU A 39 -0.85 -19.71 16.37
C LEU A 39 0.17 -18.86 17.15
N PHE A 40 0.01 -17.54 17.16
CA PHE A 40 0.90 -16.60 17.85
C PHE A 40 0.49 -16.40 19.31
N ARG A 41 1.48 -16.13 20.18
CA ARG A 41 1.28 -15.74 21.58
C ARG A 41 0.77 -14.28 21.67
N GLY A 42 0.30 -13.88 22.85
CA GLY A 42 -0.33 -12.57 23.07
C GLY A 42 0.48 -11.37 22.54
N ASN A 43 1.75 -11.27 22.94
CA ASN A 43 2.61 -10.16 22.52
C ASN A 43 2.90 -10.18 21.01
N SER A 44 3.24 -11.35 20.47
CA SER A 44 3.55 -11.52 19.05
C SER A 44 2.33 -11.30 18.16
N ARG A 45 1.15 -11.69 18.63
CA ARG A 45 -0.12 -11.46 17.96
C ARG A 45 -0.47 -9.97 17.97
N ALA A 46 -0.30 -9.29 19.10
CA ALA A 46 -0.48 -7.85 19.18
C ALA A 46 0.48 -7.11 18.24
N LEU A 47 1.74 -7.52 18.17
CA LEU A 47 2.70 -6.97 17.21
C LEU A 47 2.29 -7.26 15.75
N LEU A 48 1.82 -8.47 15.45
CA LEU A 48 1.32 -8.83 14.12
C LEU A 48 0.09 -8.00 13.72
N ASP A 49 -0.89 -7.86 14.61
CA ASP A 49 -2.09 -7.06 14.36
C ASP A 49 -1.69 -5.57 14.16
N LEU A 50 -0.78 -5.03 14.97
CA LEU A 50 -0.25 -3.66 14.80
C LEU A 50 0.47 -3.47 13.46
N LEU A 51 1.30 -4.43 13.05
CA LEU A 51 2.03 -4.34 11.78
C LEU A 51 1.11 -4.54 10.57
N ALA A 52 0.10 -5.40 10.68
CA ALA A 52 -0.94 -5.55 9.68
C ALA A 52 -1.77 -4.26 9.54
N GLU A 53 -2.06 -3.57 10.64
CA GLU A 53 -2.73 -2.26 10.61
C GLU A 53 -1.85 -1.19 9.93
N ASN A 54 -0.53 -1.27 10.09
CA ASN A 54 0.43 -0.34 9.48
C ASN A 54 0.73 -0.64 7.99
N GLU A 55 0.74 -1.90 7.54
CA GLU A 55 0.79 -2.24 6.10
C GLU A 55 -0.44 -1.70 5.34
N ASN A 56 -1.58 -1.56 6.02
CA ASN A 56 -2.80 -0.97 5.47
C ASN A 56 -2.74 0.56 5.25
N HIS A 57 -1.58 1.21 5.45
CA HIS A 57 -1.36 2.63 5.09
C HIS A 57 -1.09 2.91 3.61
N VAL A 58 -1.34 1.93 2.73
CA VAL A 58 -1.88 2.20 1.39
C VAL A 58 -2.99 1.20 1.12
N LYS A 59 -4.26 1.56 1.42
CA LYS A 59 -5.41 0.74 1.01
C LYS A 59 -5.30 0.47 -0.48
N PRO A 60 -5.32 -0.78 -0.98
CA PRO A 60 -5.23 -1.02 -2.42
C PRO A 60 -6.31 -0.25 -3.16
N LEU A 61 -5.97 0.28 -4.34
CA LEU A 61 -6.91 1.03 -5.17
C LEU A 61 -8.15 0.18 -5.44
N ASN A 62 -9.31 0.70 -5.07
CA ASN A 62 -10.57 0.05 -5.36
C ASN A 62 -10.89 0.19 -6.86
N ARG A 63 -11.87 -0.58 -7.35
CA ARG A 63 -12.23 -0.59 -8.77
C ARG A 63 -12.64 0.78 -9.31
N ILE A 64 -13.28 1.62 -8.49
CA ILE A 64 -13.73 2.96 -8.88
C ILE A 64 -12.51 3.87 -9.04
N GLU A 65 -11.60 3.86 -8.08
CA GLU A 65 -10.33 4.60 -8.13
C GLU A 65 -9.49 4.20 -9.35
N MET A 66 -9.37 2.90 -9.62
CA MET A 66 -8.65 2.41 -10.79
C MET A 66 -9.30 2.88 -12.11
N ASN A 67 -10.64 2.88 -12.18
CA ASN A 67 -11.34 3.40 -13.37
C ASN A 67 -11.09 4.89 -13.58
N ILE A 68 -11.01 5.68 -12.50
CA ILE A 68 -10.68 7.11 -12.57
C ILE A 68 -9.27 7.31 -13.11
N ILE A 69 -8.30 6.54 -12.62
CA ILE A 69 -6.90 6.59 -13.09
C ILE A 69 -6.82 6.23 -14.57
N GLN A 70 -7.55 5.20 -15.00
CA GLN A 70 -7.63 4.83 -16.42
C GLN A 70 -8.23 5.95 -17.27
N ALA A 71 -9.29 6.62 -16.80
CA ALA A 71 -9.87 7.76 -17.50
C ALA A 71 -8.85 8.92 -17.62
N ILE A 72 -8.10 9.20 -16.56
CA ILE A 72 -7.01 10.20 -16.55
C ILE A 72 -5.96 9.86 -17.62
N ASN A 73 -5.49 8.61 -17.67
CA ASN A 73 -4.52 8.15 -18.68
C ASN A 73 -5.06 8.33 -20.11
N VAL A 74 -6.33 8.01 -20.34
CA VAL A 74 -6.97 8.17 -21.65
C VAL A 74 -7.08 9.65 -22.04
N TYR A 75 -7.46 10.53 -21.11
CA TYR A 75 -7.51 11.97 -21.38
C TYR A 75 -6.12 12.53 -21.70
N ALA A 76 -5.09 12.12 -20.96
CA ALA A 76 -3.71 12.55 -21.20
C ALA A 76 -3.20 12.12 -22.57
N SER A 77 -3.34 10.84 -22.94
CA SER A 77 -2.86 10.33 -24.22
C SER A 77 -3.65 10.86 -25.43
N LYS A 78 -4.91 11.29 -25.23
CA LYS A 78 -5.70 11.99 -26.26
C LYS A 78 -5.51 13.50 -26.25
N PHE A 79 -4.68 14.02 -25.35
CA PHE A 79 -4.46 15.44 -25.15
C PHE A 79 -5.75 16.24 -24.84
N ASP A 80 -6.73 15.60 -24.21
CA ASP A 80 -7.96 16.26 -23.73
C ASP A 80 -7.68 16.94 -22.38
N LEU A 81 -7.09 18.14 -22.46
CA LEU A 81 -6.71 18.93 -21.29
C LEU A 81 -7.91 19.35 -20.43
N ARG A 82 -9.10 19.47 -21.04
CA ARG A 82 -10.32 19.86 -20.31
C ARG A 82 -10.83 18.70 -19.47
N GLY A 83 -10.94 17.51 -20.06
CA GLY A 83 -11.30 16.27 -19.36
C GLY A 83 -10.32 15.94 -18.25
N LEU A 84 -9.02 16.04 -18.55
CA LEU A 84 -7.95 15.82 -17.58
C LEU A 84 -8.06 16.77 -16.38
N ARG A 85 -8.22 18.07 -16.62
CA ARG A 85 -8.32 19.07 -15.55
C ARG A 85 -9.54 18.85 -14.66
N ILE A 86 -10.69 18.51 -15.24
CA ILE A 86 -11.92 18.22 -14.46
C ILE A 86 -11.72 16.96 -13.62
N SER A 87 -11.18 15.90 -14.21
CA SER A 87 -10.96 14.62 -13.53
C SER A 87 -9.97 14.77 -12.37
N ALA A 88 -8.87 15.49 -12.58
CA ALA A 88 -7.87 15.75 -11.55
C ALA A 88 -8.46 16.54 -10.37
N LYS A 89 -9.22 17.62 -10.66
CA LYS A 89 -9.84 18.45 -9.62
C LYS A 89 -10.83 17.67 -8.76
N ASN A 90 -11.66 16.83 -9.39
CA ASN A 90 -12.69 16.07 -8.69
C ASN A 90 -12.13 14.90 -7.86
N ASN A 91 -10.89 14.46 -8.13
CA ASN A 91 -10.27 13.31 -7.51
C ASN A 91 -8.90 13.66 -6.92
N THR A 92 -8.79 14.86 -6.33
CA THR A 92 -7.52 15.36 -5.78
C THR A 92 -6.96 14.43 -4.71
N ASP A 93 -7.82 13.92 -3.82
CA ASP A 93 -7.42 12.99 -2.75
C ASP A 93 -6.78 11.71 -3.30
N LEU A 94 -7.26 11.23 -4.44
CA LEU A 94 -6.70 10.07 -5.13
C LEU A 94 -5.30 10.38 -5.69
N LEU A 95 -5.14 11.54 -6.33
CA LEU A 95 -3.86 11.96 -6.93
C LEU A 95 -2.76 12.26 -5.90
N LEU A 96 -3.13 12.61 -4.67
CA LEU A 96 -2.19 12.81 -3.56
C LEU A 96 -1.62 11.49 -3.02
N ARG A 97 -2.24 10.35 -3.33
CA ARG A 97 -1.76 9.06 -2.83
C ARG A 97 -0.45 8.66 -3.53
N PRO A 98 0.56 8.20 -2.77
CA PRO A 98 1.88 7.92 -3.32
C PRO A 98 1.89 6.74 -4.30
N ASP A 99 0.96 5.79 -4.16
CA ASP A 99 0.85 4.61 -5.02
C ASP A 99 0.23 4.90 -6.39
N VAL A 100 -0.57 5.97 -6.52
CA VAL A 100 -1.26 6.30 -7.77
C VAL A 100 -0.30 6.62 -8.92
N LYS A 101 0.88 7.20 -8.60
CA LYS A 101 1.90 7.53 -9.60
C LYS A 101 2.37 6.32 -10.42
N TYR A 102 2.34 5.12 -9.84
CA TYR A 102 2.74 3.89 -10.54
C TYR A 102 1.72 3.44 -11.60
N TYR A 103 0.48 3.92 -11.54
CA TYR A 103 -0.60 3.55 -12.44
C TYR A 103 -0.88 4.62 -13.51
N LEU A 104 -0.24 5.79 -13.40
CA LEU A 104 -0.29 6.83 -14.42
C LEU A 104 0.68 6.50 -15.56
N ASN A 105 0.27 6.78 -16.81
CA ASN A 105 1.17 6.74 -17.95
C ASN A 105 2.05 8.02 -18.00
N GLU A 106 3.09 7.99 -18.83
CA GLU A 106 4.06 9.10 -18.91
C GLU A 106 3.42 10.43 -19.33
N ASP A 107 2.48 10.41 -20.27
CA ASP A 107 1.73 11.60 -20.69
C ASP A 107 0.97 12.22 -19.50
N ALA A 108 0.28 11.39 -18.73
CA ALA A 108 -0.49 11.83 -17.57
C ALA A 108 0.41 12.38 -16.49
N LYS A 109 1.55 11.72 -16.20
CA LYS A 109 2.54 12.23 -15.25
C LYS A 109 3.02 13.62 -15.65
N PHE A 110 3.52 13.76 -16.88
CA PHE A 110 4.06 15.02 -17.38
C PHE A 110 3.03 16.16 -17.33
N LEU A 111 1.80 15.90 -17.78
CA LEU A 111 0.75 16.91 -17.79
C LEU A 111 0.27 17.26 -16.38
N LEU A 112 0.10 16.28 -15.49
CA LEU A 112 -0.34 16.52 -14.12
C LEU A 112 0.73 17.21 -13.27
N GLU A 113 2.01 16.91 -13.49
CA GLU A 113 3.14 17.64 -12.89
C GLU A 113 3.17 19.09 -13.38
N GLY A 114 3.01 19.31 -14.69
CA GLY A 114 2.89 20.66 -15.27
C GLY A 114 1.72 21.46 -14.70
N MET A 115 0.63 20.78 -14.34
CA MET A 115 -0.54 21.37 -13.66
C MET A 115 -0.37 21.51 -12.13
N LYS A 116 0.75 21.03 -11.56
CA LYS A 116 0.99 20.93 -10.11
C LYS A 116 -0.06 20.11 -9.37
N ALA A 117 -0.70 19.18 -10.06
CA ALA A 117 -1.69 18.27 -9.47
C ALA A 117 -1.04 17.07 -8.78
N ILE A 118 0.19 16.73 -9.18
CA ILE A 118 1.06 15.74 -8.55
C ILE A 118 2.49 16.32 -8.43
N HIS A 119 3.37 15.63 -7.71
CA HIS A 119 4.76 16.04 -7.42
C HIS A 119 5.76 15.00 -7.91
#